data_AF-A0AAW7ADV6-F1
#
_entry.id   AF-A0AAW7ADV6-F1
#
_cell.length_a   1.000
_cell.length_b   1.000
_cell.length_c   1.000
_cell.angle_alpha   90.00
_cell.angle_beta   90.00
_cell.angle_gamma   90.00
#
_symmetry.space_group_name_H-M   'P 1'
#
loop_
_entity.id
_entity.type
_entity.pdbx_description
1 polymer ?
#
loop_
_entity_poly.entity_id
_entity_poly.type
_entity_poly.pdbx_seq_one_letter_code
_entity_poly.pdbx_strand_id
1 'polypeptide(L)' 'MQSITVALDAMGGDFGPRVTVPAAVQALSHFPELKVIL' A
#
# COMPACT_ATOMS: atom_id res chain seq x y z
N MET A 1 0.44 -11.78 -16.69
CA MET A 1 0.55 -10.50 -15.95
C MET A 1 1.76 -10.57 -15.04
N GLN A 2 2.58 -9.52 -14.98
CA GLN A 2 3.74 -9.47 -14.06
C GLN A 2 3.30 -8.91 -12.72
N SER A 3 3.78 -9.48 -11.62
CA SER A 3 3.50 -8.96 -10.28
C SER A 3 4.49 -7.85 -9.93
N ILE A 4 3.99 -6.75 -9.37
CA ILE A 4 4.80 -5.60 -8.94
C ILE A 4 4.74 -5.53 -7.42
N THR A 5 5.90 -5.37 -6.77
CA THR A 5 5.99 -5.20 -5.31
C THR A 5 6.51 -3.81 -4.97
N VAL A 6 5.79 -3.11 -4.10
CA VAL A 6 6.14 -1.76 -3.62
C VAL A 6 6.44 -1.82 -2.12
N ALA A 7 7.59 -1.29 -1.71
CA ALA A 7 7.88 -1.02 -0.31
C ALA A 7 7.31 0.34 0.09
N LEU A 8 6.55 0.38 1.17
CA LEU A 8 5.79 1.54 1.61
C LEU A 8 6.06 1.83 3.08
N ASP A 9 6.64 3.00 3.38
CA ASP A 9 6.75 3.47 4.76
C ASP A 9 5.36 3.84 5.31
N ALA A 10 4.84 3.00 6.21
CA ALA A 10 3.54 3.22 6.83
C ALA A 10 3.55 4.35 7.89
N MET A 11 4.71 4.68 8.45
CA MET A 11 4.86 5.56 9.60
C MET A 11 5.11 7.03 9.22
N GLY A 12 5.48 7.28 7.97
CA GLY A 12 5.69 8.63 7.44
C GLY A 12 4.41 9.48 7.40
N GLY A 13 4.56 10.78 7.69
CA GLY A 13 3.51 11.79 7.58
C GLY A 13 2.62 11.94 8.82
N ASP A 14 1.86 13.05 8.87
CA ASP A 14 1.12 13.49 10.07
C ASP A 14 0.04 12.50 10.55
N PHE A 15 -0.47 11.67 9.65
CA PHE A 15 -1.56 10.72 9.92
C PHE A 15 -1.09 9.26 9.98
N GLY A 16 0.14 8.97 9.53
CA GLY A 16 0.78 7.66 9.60
C GLY A 16 -0.09 6.48 9.14
N PRO A 17 0.00 5.31 9.83
CA PRO A 17 -0.66 4.08 9.38
C PRO A 17 -2.18 4.18 9.32
N ARG A 18 -2.78 5.09 10.10
CA ARG A 18 -4.23 5.30 10.14
C ARG A 18 -4.80 5.66 8.77
N VAL A 19 -4.01 6.30 7.90
CA VAL A 19 -4.40 6.61 6.52
C VAL A 19 -3.65 5.78 5.49
N THR A 20 -2.37 5.48 5.73
CA THR A 20 -1.53 4.77 4.77
C THR A 20 -1.96 3.31 4.59
N VAL A 21 -2.38 2.63 5.67
CA VAL A 21 -2.84 1.23 5.59
C VAL A 21 -4.18 1.11 4.84
N PRO A 22 -5.25 1.88 5.17
CA PRO A 22 -6.48 1.84 4.39
C PRO A 22 -6.27 2.21 2.91
N ALA A 23 -5.39 3.17 2.61
CA ALA A 23 -5.06 3.52 1.24
C ALA A 23 -4.35 2.38 0.49
N ALA A 24 -3.41 1.67 1.15
CA ALA A 24 -2.77 0.48 0.58
C ALA A 24 -3.80 -0.62 0.29
N VAL A 25 -4.74 -0.88 1.21
CA VAL A 25 -5.84 -1.84 1.00
C VAL A 25 -6.70 -1.43 -0.20
N GLN A 26 -7.05 -0.15 -0.32
CA GLN A 26 -7.79 0.37 -1.46
C GLN A 26 -7.01 0.17 -2.78
N ALA A 27 -5.70 0.43 -2.80
CA ALA A 27 -4.88 0.21 -3.99
C ALA A 27 -4.86 -1.27 -4.41
N LEU A 28 -4.71 -2.20 -3.44
CA LEU A 28 -4.75 -3.64 -3.70
C LEU A 28 -6.08 -4.11 -4.30
N SER A 29 -7.18 -3.42 -4.00
CA SER A 29 -8.49 -3.74 -4.61
C SER A 29 -8.61 -3.30 -6.08
N HIS A 30 -7.88 -2.26 -6.49
CA HIS A 30 -7.88 -1.75 -7.86
C HIS A 30 -6.84 -2.44 -8.76
N PHE A 31 -5.75 -2.93 -8.17
CA PHE A 31 -4.61 -3.53 -8.87
C PHE A 31 -4.32 -4.93 -8.32
N PRO A 32 -5.00 -5.99 -8.81
CA PRO A 32 -4.85 -7.35 -8.28
C PRO A 32 -3.44 -7.95 -8.38
N GLU A 33 -2.59 -7.41 -9.26
CA GLU A 33 -1.19 -7.81 -9.44
C GLU A 33 -0.21 -7.11 -8.49
N LEU A 34 -0.67 -6.06 -7.79
CA LEU A 34 0.11 -5.27 -6.84
C LEU A 34 0.32 -6.05 -5.54
N LYS A 35 1.54 -5.97 -5.02
CA LYS A 35 1.92 -6.40 -3.68
C LYS A 35 2.52 -5.22 -2.94
N VAL A 36 2.20 -5.09 -1.65
CA VAL A 36 2.74 -4.04 -0.78
C VAL A 36 3.45 -4.70 0.40
N ILE A 37 4.65 -4.21 0.72
CA ILE A 37 5.34 -4.48 1.99
C ILE A 37 5.42 -3.18 2.79
N LEU A 38 5.09 -3.27 4.07
CA LEU A 38 5.05 -2.14 5.01
C LEU A 38 6.27 -2.16 5.93
#